data_AF-A0A7Y1USG4-F1
#
_entry.id   AF-A0A7Y1USG4-F1
#
_cell.length_a   1.000
_cell.length_b   1.000
_cell.length_c   1.000
_cell.angle_alpha   90.00
_cell.angle_beta   90.00
_cell.angle_gamma   90.00
#
_symmetry.space_group_name_H-M   'P 1'
#
loop_
_entity.id
_entity.type
_entity.pdbx_description
1 polymer ?
#
loop_
_entity_poly.entity_id
_entity_poly.type
_entity_poly.pdbx_seq_one_letter_code
_entity_poly.pdbx_strand_id
1 'polypeptide(L)' 'MTDQVCPECGASDFIEIDLTLADETGLTFCSCHRCENRWWNREGKLVPLKDVLKLAGKT' A
#
# COMPACT_ATOMS: atom_id res chain seq x y z
N MET A 1 -5.99 -5.90 15.59
CA MET A 1 -6.32 -6.25 14.20
C MET A 1 -7.03 -5.06 13.63
N THR A 2 -6.38 -4.31 12.75
CA THR A 2 -7.04 -3.23 12.02
C THR A 2 -7.73 -3.90 10.85
N ASP A 3 -9.06 -3.90 10.81
CA ASP A 3 -9.84 -4.35 9.66
C ASP A 3 -9.54 -3.41 8.49
N GLN A 4 -8.50 -3.72 7.74
CA GLN A 4 -8.18 -2.99 6.53
C GLN A 4 -9.12 -3.44 5.42
N VAL A 5 -9.72 -2.48 4.73
CA VAL A 5 -10.60 -2.70 3.58
C VAL A 5 -10.05 -1.93 2.39
N CYS A 6 -10.42 -2.35 1.18
CA CYS A 6 -10.13 -1.58 -0.01
C CYS A 6 -10.71 -0.17 0.11
N PRO A 7 -9.90 0.91 0.00
CA PRO A 7 -10.37 2.27 0.20
C PRO A 7 -11.33 2.75 -0.92
N GLU A 8 -11.36 2.03 -2.05
CA GLU A 8 -12.21 2.36 -3.20
C GLU A 8 -13.58 1.68 -3.12
N CYS A 9 -13.63 0.37 -2.82
CA CYS A 9 -14.87 -0.42 -2.89
C CYS A 9 -15.30 -1.06 -1.57
N GLY A 10 -14.54 -0.90 -0.49
CA GLY A 10 -14.82 -1.45 0.84
C GLY A 10 -14.65 -2.97 0.96
N ALA A 11 -14.16 -3.67 -0.07
CA ALA A 11 -13.94 -5.11 0.00
C ALA A 11 -12.75 -5.47 0.91
N SER A 12 -12.90 -6.54 1.70
CA SER A 12 -11.82 -7.14 2.49
C SER A 12 -10.99 -8.16 1.71
N ASP A 13 -11.35 -8.45 0.46
CA ASP A 13 -10.63 -9.36 -0.43
C ASP A 13 -9.60 -8.60 -1.27
N PHE A 14 -8.36 -8.64 -0.79
CA PHE A 14 -7.18 -8.06 -1.43
C PHE A 14 -5.92 -8.77 -0.95
N ILE A 15 -4.86 -8.67 -1.73
CA ILE A 15 -3.51 -9.09 -1.30
C ILE A 15 -2.78 -7.96 -0.63
N GLU A 16 -1.86 -8.31 0.28
CA GLU A 16 -0.88 -7.43 0.89
C GLU A 16 0.52 -7.99 0.67
N ILE A 17 1.45 -7.12 0.27
CA ILE A 17 2.86 -7.48 0.07
C ILE A 17 3.70 -6.43 0.79
N ASP A 18 4.48 -6.87 1.78
CA ASP A 18 5.44 -6.01 2.46
C ASP A 18 6.70 -5.81 1.59
N LEU A 19 7.14 -4.56 1.53
CA LEU A 19 8.26 -4.07 0.76
C LEU A 19 9.19 -3.31 1.69
N THR A 20 10.50 -3.56 1.56
CA THR A 20 11.54 -2.74 2.19
C THR A 20 12.27 -1.99 1.09
N LEU A 21 12.27 -0.66 1.14
CA LEU A 21 13.01 0.18 0.22
C LEU A 21 14.51 0.22 0.56
N ALA A 22 15.31 0.78 -0.35
CA ALA A 22 16.76 0.89 -0.17
C ALA A 22 17.18 1.71 1.05
N ASP A 23 16.36 2.66 1.49
CA ASP A 23 16.57 3.46 2.70
C ASP A 23 15.98 2.83 3.97
N GLU A 24 15.74 1.51 3.94
CA GLU A 24 15.10 0.72 4.99
C GLU A 24 13.65 1.12 5.31
N THR A 25 13.03 2.01 4.51
CA THR A 25 11.62 2.35 4.68
C THR A 25 10.73 1.15 4.35
N GLY A 26 9.92 0.73 5.33
CA GLY A 26 8.86 -0.27 5.13
C GLY A 26 7.61 0.31 4.47
N LEU A 27 7.07 -0.39 3.48
CA LEU A 27 5.83 -0.09 2.78
C LEU A 27 5.05 -1.39 2.53
N THR A 28 3.73 -1.33 2.58
CA THR A 28 2.86 -2.44 2.19
C THR A 28 2.16 -2.06 0.90
N PHE A 29 2.36 -2.84 -0.16
CA PHE A 29 1.58 -2.74 -1.39
C PHE A 29 0.33 -3.60 -1.27
N CYS A 30 -0.82 -3.05 -1.65
CA CYS A 30 -2.10 -3.73 -1.61
C CYS A 30 -2.77 -3.71 -2.98
N SER A 31 -3.46 -4.80 -3.34
CA SER A 31 -4.22 -4.90 -4.59
C SER A 31 -5.55 -5.62 -4.36
N CYS A 32 -6.66 -4.94 -4.64
CA CYS A 32 -8.00 -5.51 -4.48
C CYS A 32 -8.37 -6.45 -5.62
N HIS A 33 -8.88 -7.63 -5.30
CA HIS A 33 -9.38 -8.58 -6.30
C HIS A 33 -10.72 -8.15 -6.91
N ARG A 34 -11.50 -7.33 -6.21
CA ARG A 34 -12.86 -6.95 -6.63
C ARG A 34 -12.90 -5.77 -7.61
N CYS A 35 -12.15 -4.72 -7.32
CA CYS A 35 -12.17 -3.47 -8.12
C CYS A 35 -10.82 -3.13 -8.75
N GLU A 36 -9.81 -3.99 -8.55
CA GLU A 36 -8.45 -3.81 -9.07
C GLU A 36 -7.73 -2.55 -8.59
N ASN A 37 -8.31 -1.83 -7.61
CA ASN A 37 -7.65 -0.70 -6.99
C ASN A 37 -6.34 -1.16 -6.33
N ARG A 38 -5.29 -0.37 -6.54
CA ARG A 38 -3.96 -0.58 -5.98
C ARG A 38 -3.62 0.59 -5.07
N TRP A 39 -3.15 0.30 -3.88
CA TRP A 39 -2.77 1.33 -2.93
C TRP A 39 -1.56 0.91 -2.10
N TRP A 40 -0.97 1.88 -1.44
CA TRP A 40 0.17 1.67 -0.56
C TRP A 40 -0.21 2.07 0.84
N ASN A 41 0.28 1.32 1.81
CA ASN A 41 0.14 1.59 3.21
C ASN A 41 1.50 1.66 3.88
N ARG A 42 1.58 2.44 4.95
CA ARG A 42 2.71 2.46 5.88
C ARG A 42 2.14 2.54 7.27
N GLU A 43 2.41 1.52 8.09
CA GLU A 43 1.92 1.45 9.48
C GLU A 43 0.40 1.68 9.57
N GLY A 44 -0.36 1.09 8.64
CA GLY A 44 -1.82 1.21 8.55
C GLY A 44 -2.35 2.54 7.99
N LYS A 45 -1.49 3.42 7.48
CA LYS A 45 -1.89 4.69 6.84
C LYS A 45 -1.70 4.63 5.33
N LEU A 46 -2.71 5.11 4.59
CA LEU A 46 -2.65 5.25 3.14
C LEU A 46 -1.52 6.20 2.73
N VAL A 47 -0.67 5.74 1.82
CA VAL A 47 0.43 6.51 1.23
C VAL A 47 0.07 6.85 -0.21
N PRO A 48 -0.01 8.15 -0.58
CA PRO A 48 -0.22 8.55 -1.97
C PRO A 48 0.91 8.07 -2.88
N LEU A 49 0.59 7.62 -4.09
CA LEU A 49 1.58 7.15 -5.08
C LEU A 49 2.73 8.15 -5.30
N LYS A 50 2.43 9.46 -5.36
CA LYS A 50 3.45 10.51 -5.52
C LYS A 50 4.53 10.46 -4.43
N ASP A 51 4.16 10.06 -3.21
CA ASP A 51 5.07 10.01 -2.08
C ASP A 51 5.84 8.68 -2.08
N VAL A 52 5.20 7.58 -2.50
CA VAL A 52 5.89 6.30 -2.79
C VAL A 52 6.99 6.49 -3.82
N LEU A 53 6.70 7.18 -4.93
CA LEU A 53 7.68 7.42 -6.00
C LEU A 53 8.86 8.29 -5.52
N LYS A 54 8.62 9.26 -4.64
CA LYS A 54 9.70 10.04 -4.01
C LYS A 54 10.56 9.20 -3.07
N LEU A 55 9.99 8.19 -2.41
CA LEU A 55 10.75 7.27 -1.56
C LEU A 55 11.60 6.34 -2.42
N ALA A 56 11.03 5.75 -3.46
CA ALA A 56 11.73 4.83 -4.35
C ALA A 56 12.80 5.50 -5.24
N GLY A 57 12.62 6.77 -5.59
CA GLY A 57 13.53 7.52 -6.47
C GLY A 57 14.75 8.13 -5.78
N LYS A 58 14.89 7.98 -4.45
CA LYS A 58 16.12 8.38 -3.75
C LYS A 58 17.20 7.33 -4.03
N THR A 59 18.11 7.67 -4.94
CA THR A 59 19.30 6.87 -5.29
C THR A 59 20.55 7.64 -4.89
#